data_AF-A0A2K1WS41-F1
#
_entry.id   AF-A0A2K1WS41-F1
#
_cell.length_a   1.000
_cell.length_b   1.000
_cell.length_c   1.000
_cell.angle_alpha   90.00
_cell.angle_beta   90.00
_cell.angle_gamma   90.00
#
_symmetry.space_group_name_H-M   'P 1'
#
loop_
_entity.id
_entity.type
_entity.pdbx_description
1 polymer ?
#
loop_
_entity_poly.entity_id
_entity_poly.type
_entity_poly.pdbx_seq_one_letter_code
_entity_poly.pdbx_strand_id
1 'polypeptide(L)'
;MESLQHLYLSKTGIKEIPSSFKHMISLITLKLDGTPIKELPLSIKDKVSLPELPPSLRFLTTHDCASLETVISIINISSLWFRRDFTNCFKLDQKPLVAAMHLKIQSGEETPHGTIQMVLLGSEIPEWFGDKGIGSSLTIQLPSNCHLLKGIAFCLVFLL
;
A
#
# COMPACT_ATOMS: atom_id res chain seq x y z
N MET A 1 -1.85 26.14 6.56
CA MET A 1 -2.15 24.70 6.76
C MET A 1 -0.97 23.93 7.41
N GLU A 2 0.03 24.63 7.96
CA GLU A 2 1.25 24.01 8.52
C GLU A 2 1.02 23.20 9.80
N SER A 3 -0.18 23.22 10.39
CA SER A 3 -0.53 22.46 11.59
C SER A 3 -1.55 21.34 11.34
N LEU A 4 -2.08 21.20 10.12
CA LEU A 4 -3.15 20.24 9.87
C LEU A 4 -2.58 18.81 9.87
N GLN A 5 -2.94 18.02 10.87
CA GLN A 5 -2.47 16.64 11.03
C GLN A 5 -3.40 15.59 10.44
N HIS A 6 -4.70 15.88 10.38
CA HIS A 6 -5.70 14.93 9.90
C HIS A 6 -6.62 15.59 8.88
N LEU A 7 -6.72 15.00 7.70
CA LEU A 7 -7.54 15.47 6.59
C LEU A 7 -8.45 14.34 6.11
N TYR A 8 -9.75 14.56 6.22
CA TYR A 8 -10.79 13.60 5.88
C TYR A 8 -11.55 14.11 4.67
N LEU A 9 -11.39 13.43 3.53
CA LEU A 9 -12.00 13.78 2.24
C LEU A 9 -12.78 12.62 1.65
N SER A 10 -13.06 11.58 2.44
CA SER A 10 -13.84 10.44 2.00
C SER A 10 -15.21 10.89 1.48
N LYS A 11 -15.69 10.23 0.41
CA LYS A 11 -16.99 10.49 -0.24
C LYS A 11 -17.15 11.93 -0.78
N THR A 12 -16.04 12.59 -1.10
CA THR A 12 -16.03 13.88 -1.79
C THR A 12 -15.83 13.70 -3.30
N GLY A 13 -16.03 14.78 -4.08
CA GLY A 13 -15.84 14.79 -5.53
C GLY A 13 -14.38 14.91 -6.01
N ILE A 14 -13.40 14.62 -5.15
CA ILE A 14 -11.97 14.77 -5.47
C ILE A 14 -11.55 13.75 -6.52
N LYS A 15 -11.01 14.25 -7.63
CA LYS A 15 -10.55 13.43 -8.78
C LYS A 15 -9.03 13.27 -8.84
N GLU A 16 -8.29 14.14 -8.16
CA GLU A 16 -6.83 14.19 -8.18
C GLU A 16 -6.30 14.77 -6.86
N ILE A 17 -5.08 14.39 -6.48
CA ILE A 17 -4.37 15.04 -5.37
C ILE A 17 -3.82 16.38 -5.85
N PRO A 18 -4.19 17.51 -5.21
CA PRO A 18 -3.63 18.81 -5.56
C PRO A 18 -2.12 18.84 -5.33
N SER A 19 -1.37 19.49 -6.22
CA SER A 19 0.09 19.64 -6.11
C SER A 19 0.54 20.38 -4.83
N SER A 20 -0.37 21.08 -4.15
CA SER A 20 -0.12 21.75 -2.87
C SER A 20 -0.02 20.81 -1.68
N PHE A 21 -0.47 19.55 -1.78
CA PHE A 21 -0.44 18.57 -0.68
C PHE A 21 0.98 18.25 -0.20
N LYS A 22 1.98 18.35 -1.09
CA LYS A 22 3.39 18.20 -0.73
C LYS A 22 3.88 19.20 0.32
N HIS A 23 3.24 20.37 0.41
CA HIS A 23 3.57 21.40 1.40
C HIS A 23 2.88 21.17 2.75
N MET A 24 2.03 20.15 2.88
CA MET A 24 1.35 19.82 4.13
C MET A 24 2.26 19.02 5.07
N ILE A 25 3.35 19.65 5.50
CA ILE A 25 4.47 19.03 6.22
C ILE A 25 4.09 18.44 7.59
N SER A 26 2.90 18.75 8.13
CA SER A 26 2.41 18.16 9.38
C SER A 26 1.27 17.15 9.18
N LEU A 27 0.85 16.87 7.94
CA LEU A 27 -0.26 15.96 7.67
C LEU A 27 0.14 14.51 7.91
N ILE A 28 -0.42 13.91 8.95
CA ILE A 28 -0.18 12.53 9.37
C ILE A 28 -1.21 11.58 8.74
N THR A 29 -2.45 12.02 8.60
CA THR A 29 -3.57 11.19 8.11
C THR A 29 -4.31 11.86 6.96
N LEU A 30 -4.49 11.11 5.88
CA LEU A 30 -5.32 11.48 4.73
C LEU A 30 -6.30 10.34 4.43
N LYS A 31 -7.61 10.62 4.47
CA LYS A 31 -8.64 9.66 4.05
C LYS A 31 -9.31 10.11 2.76
N LEU A 32 -9.33 9.23 1.76
CA LEU A 32 -9.87 9.47 0.42
C LEU A 32 -10.89 8.41 0.02
N ASP A 33 -11.44 7.68 0.98
CA ASP A 33 -12.30 6.53 0.71
C ASP A 33 -13.55 6.94 -0.08
N GLY A 34 -13.92 6.16 -1.10
CA GLY A 34 -15.10 6.45 -1.91
C GLY A 34 -15.00 7.74 -2.73
N THR A 35 -13.79 8.22 -3.04
CA THR A 35 -13.60 9.37 -3.93
C THR A 35 -13.43 8.91 -5.39
N PRO A 36 -13.79 9.74 -6.39
CA PRO A 36 -13.56 9.43 -7.80
C PRO A 36 -12.10 9.68 -8.23
N ILE A 37 -11.14 9.56 -7.31
CA ILE A 37 -9.72 9.79 -7.57
C ILE A 37 -9.19 8.77 -8.58
N LYS A 38 -8.41 9.23 -9.56
CA LYS A 38 -7.88 8.36 -10.62
C LYS A 38 -6.46 7.90 -10.40
N GLU A 39 -5.64 8.75 -9.79
CA GLU A 39 -4.21 8.51 -9.64
C GLU A 39 -3.77 8.90 -8.24
N LEU A 40 -2.91 8.09 -7.65
CA LEU A 40 -2.24 8.38 -6.38
C LEU A 40 -0.74 8.44 -6.61
N PRO A 41 -0.10 9.58 -6.27
CA PRO A 41 1.35 9.63 -6.27
C PRO A 41 1.89 8.99 -4.99
N LEU A 42 2.43 7.78 -5.09
CA LEU A 42 3.18 7.16 -3.99
C LEU A 42 4.68 7.29 -4.27
N SER A 43 5.27 8.47 -4.03
CA SER A 43 6.72 8.68 -4.27
C SER A 43 7.54 8.84 -2.98
N ILE A 44 8.76 8.29 -3.00
CA ILE A 44 9.89 8.79 -2.21
C ILE A 44 10.41 10.10 -2.80
N LYS A 45 10.91 10.95 -1.90
CA LYS A 45 11.88 12.04 -2.11
C LYS A 45 12.93 11.74 -3.20
N ASP A 46 12.62 11.96 -4.45
CA ASP A 46 13.63 12.24 -5.46
C ASP A 46 13.11 13.28 -6.44
N LYS A 47 14.00 14.21 -6.78
CA LYS A 47 13.79 15.53 -7.41
C LYS A 47 13.17 15.50 -8.81
N VAL A 48 12.03 14.85 -9.00
CA VAL A 48 11.25 14.89 -10.24
C VAL A 48 9.85 15.39 -9.88
N SER A 49 9.40 16.40 -10.63
CA SER A 49 8.22 17.22 -10.40
C SER A 49 6.88 16.48 -10.55
N LEU A 50 6.66 15.42 -9.78
CA LEU A 50 5.36 14.77 -9.65
C LEU A 50 4.57 15.46 -8.53
N PRO A 51 3.21 15.41 -8.54
CA PRO A 51 2.47 15.68 -7.33
C PRO A 51 2.98 14.71 -6.26
N GLU A 52 3.41 15.19 -5.10
CA GLU A 52 3.96 14.36 -4.02
C GLU A 52 2.95 14.31 -2.87
N LEU A 53 2.84 13.15 -2.21
CA LEU A 53 2.17 13.10 -0.91
C LEU A 53 3.01 13.83 0.14
N PRO A 54 2.36 14.40 1.18
CA PRO A 54 3.08 15.11 2.22
C PRO A 54 4.11 14.21 2.92
N PRO A 55 5.32 14.71 3.22
CA PRO A 55 6.44 13.90 3.69
C PRO A 55 6.24 13.31 5.10
N SER A 56 5.33 13.88 5.89
CA SER A 56 4.96 13.40 7.22
C SER A 56 3.77 12.44 7.22
N LEU A 57 3.20 12.16 6.05
CA LEU A 57 2.04 11.29 5.94
C LEU A 57 2.41 9.89 6.42
N ARG A 58 1.59 9.35 7.31
CA ARG A 58 1.72 8.00 7.85
C ARG A 58 0.53 7.13 7.49
N PHE A 59 -0.65 7.74 7.34
CA PHE A 59 -1.88 7.03 7.06
C PHE A 59 -2.56 7.56 5.80
N LEU A 60 -2.81 6.66 4.87
CA LEU A 60 -3.59 6.91 3.66
C LEU A 60 -4.63 5.80 3.52
N THR A 61 -5.90 6.16 3.38
CA THR A 61 -6.98 5.21 3.09
C THR A 61 -7.66 5.59 1.79
N THR A 62 -7.87 4.59 0.93
CA THR A 62 -8.33 4.75 -0.46
C THR A 62 -9.24 3.59 -0.87
N HIS A 63 -9.98 3.00 0.06
CA HIS A 63 -10.94 1.94 -0.28
C HIS A 63 -12.18 2.56 -0.96
N ASP A 64 -12.91 1.76 -1.75
CA ASP A 64 -14.07 2.20 -2.52
C ASP A 64 -13.78 3.26 -3.61
N CYS A 65 -12.52 3.45 -4.00
CA CYS A 65 -12.13 4.35 -5.09
C CYS A 65 -12.23 3.62 -6.44
N ALA A 66 -13.46 3.45 -6.95
CA ALA A 66 -13.70 2.70 -8.20
C ALA A 66 -13.05 3.30 -9.47
N SER A 67 -12.68 4.59 -9.42
CA SER A 67 -12.00 5.29 -10.52
C SER A 67 -10.47 5.20 -10.45
N LEU A 68 -9.90 4.67 -9.36
CA LEU A 68 -8.45 4.62 -9.15
C LEU A 68 -7.84 3.63 -10.14
N GLU A 69 -7.01 4.14 -11.05
CA GLU A 69 -6.38 3.39 -12.14
C GLU A 69 -4.92 3.10 -11.83
N THR A 70 -4.17 4.10 -11.38
CA THR A 70 -2.73 3.96 -11.17
C THR A 70 -2.30 4.42 -9.79
N VAL A 71 -1.30 3.71 -9.29
CA VAL A 71 -0.58 4.07 -8.08
C VAL A 71 0.89 4.12 -8.48
N ILE A 72 1.38 5.33 -8.75
CA ILE A 72 2.76 5.54 -9.19
C ILE A 72 3.64 5.32 -7.98
N SER A 73 4.20 4.11 -7.87
CA SER A 73 5.03 3.67 -6.75
C SER A 73 6.49 3.69 -7.14
N ILE A 74 7.23 4.74 -6.76
CA ILE A 74 8.70 4.69 -6.68
C ILE A 74 9.04 4.47 -5.21
N ILE A 75 8.77 3.24 -4.78
CA ILE A 75 9.27 2.52 -3.60
C ILE A 75 9.43 3.39 -2.33
N ASN A 76 8.34 3.72 -1.61
CA ASN A 76 8.37 3.79 -0.13
C ASN A 76 7.28 2.92 0.49
N ILE A 77 7.32 1.61 0.25
CA ILE A 77 6.43 0.70 0.98
C ILE A 77 6.68 0.79 2.50
N SER A 78 7.87 1.24 2.91
CA SER A 78 8.29 1.37 4.31
C SER A 78 7.77 2.57 5.10
N SER A 79 7.40 3.71 4.47
CA SER A 79 7.10 4.94 5.24
C SER A 79 5.64 5.09 5.64
N LEU A 80 4.71 4.55 4.86
CA LEU A 80 3.28 4.65 5.09
C LEU A 80 2.82 3.40 5.89
N TRP A 81 2.13 3.58 7.02
CA TRP A 81 1.85 2.56 8.04
C TRP A 81 1.12 1.29 7.56
N PHE A 82 1.45 0.18 8.24
CA PHE A 82 0.80 -1.12 8.49
C PHE A 82 -0.10 -1.76 7.43
N ARG A 83 -1.09 -1.08 6.84
CA ARG A 83 -2.09 -1.68 5.95
C ARG A 83 -2.45 -0.74 4.79
N ARG A 84 -2.28 -1.22 3.56
CA ARG A 84 -2.86 -0.61 2.35
C ARG A 84 -4.13 -1.36 2.00
N ASP A 85 -5.24 -0.64 1.96
CA ASP A 85 -6.53 -1.21 1.60
C ASP A 85 -7.02 -0.57 0.30
N PHE A 86 -7.02 -1.38 -0.76
CA PHE A 86 -7.54 -1.02 -2.07
C PHE A 86 -8.81 -1.83 -2.39
N THR A 87 -9.55 -2.25 -1.36
CA THR A 87 -10.85 -2.89 -1.55
C THR A 87 -11.75 -2.03 -2.44
N ASN A 88 -12.42 -2.65 -3.40
CA ASN A 88 -13.30 -2.02 -4.38
C ASN A 88 -12.64 -0.96 -5.31
N CYS A 89 -11.31 -0.96 -5.43
CA CYS A 89 -10.58 -0.19 -6.44
C CYS A 89 -10.46 -0.99 -7.74
N PHE A 90 -11.58 -1.20 -8.43
CA PHE A 90 -11.68 -2.17 -9.54
C PHE A 90 -10.82 -1.87 -10.77
N LYS A 91 -10.46 -0.60 -10.99
CA LYS A 91 -9.63 -0.18 -12.13
C LYS A 91 -8.14 -0.15 -11.84
N LEU A 92 -7.73 -0.44 -10.61
CA LEU A 92 -6.36 -0.31 -10.16
C LEU A 92 -5.46 -1.31 -10.87
N ASP A 93 -4.38 -0.84 -11.51
CA ASP A 93 -3.29 -1.72 -11.93
C ASP A 93 -2.51 -2.20 -10.69
N GLN A 94 -2.75 -3.46 -10.33
CA GLN A 94 -2.19 -4.07 -9.13
C GLN A 94 -0.77 -4.63 -9.34
N LYS A 95 -0.33 -4.83 -10.59
CA LYS A 95 0.96 -5.46 -10.88
C LYS A 95 2.14 -4.71 -10.26
N PRO A 96 2.22 -3.36 -10.34
CA PRO A 96 3.29 -2.60 -9.68
C PRO A 96 3.30 -2.77 -8.16
N LEU A 97 2.11 -2.90 -7.54
CA LEU A 97 1.97 -3.06 -6.09
C LEU A 97 2.46 -4.42 -5.62
N VAL A 98 2.07 -5.49 -6.31
CA VAL A 98 2.52 -6.86 -6.03
C VAL A 98 4.03 -6.98 -6.25
N ALA A 99 4.55 -6.40 -7.34
CA ALA A 99 5.99 -6.40 -7.64
C ALA A 99 6.78 -5.63 -6.57
N ALA A 100 6.30 -4.46 -6.16
CA ALA A 100 6.95 -3.67 -5.12
C ALA A 100 6.92 -4.39 -3.75
N MET A 101 5.82 -5.09 -3.42
CA MET A 101 5.74 -5.94 -2.23
C MET A 101 6.80 -7.05 -2.27
N HIS A 102 6.92 -7.73 -3.41
CA HIS A 102 7.92 -8.78 -3.60
C HIS A 102 9.35 -8.24 -3.42
N LEU A 103 9.68 -7.10 -4.01
CA LEU A 103 10.98 -6.45 -3.82
C LEU A 103 11.25 -6.10 -2.36
N LYS A 104 10.25 -5.63 -1.61
CA LYS A 104 10.40 -5.31 -0.18
C LYS A 104 10.61 -6.56 0.67
N ILE A 105 9.95 -7.68 0.34
CA ILE A 105 10.17 -8.96 1.00
C ILE A 105 11.61 -9.44 0.72
N GLN A 106 12.07 -9.34 -0.53
CA GLN A 106 13.42 -9.75 -0.93
C GLN A 106 14.54 -8.91 -0.29
N SER A 107 14.33 -7.61 -0.08
CA SER A 107 15.34 -6.76 0.56
C SER A 107 15.60 -7.18 2.01
N GLY A 108 14.61 -7.78 2.69
CA GLY A 108 14.70 -8.16 4.09
C GLY A 108 15.00 -6.97 5.01
N GLU A 109 14.71 -5.76 4.54
CA GLU A 109 14.84 -4.53 5.32
C GLU A 109 13.77 -4.50 6.40
N GLU A 110 14.20 -4.24 7.62
CA GLU A 110 13.27 -4.01 8.72
C GLU A 110 12.35 -2.83 8.40
N THR A 111 11.10 -2.99 8.78
CA THR A 111 10.10 -1.93 8.68
C THR A 111 9.92 -1.31 10.05
N PRO A 112 9.65 0.01 10.15
CA PRO A 112 9.48 0.66 11.45
C PRO A 112 8.39 0.03 12.35
N HIS A 113 7.48 -0.75 11.76
CA HIS A 113 6.33 -1.37 12.41
C HIS A 113 6.37 -2.90 12.44
N GLY A 114 7.47 -3.52 11.98
CA GLY A 114 7.66 -4.97 11.97
C GLY A 114 6.76 -5.77 11.03
N THR A 115 5.82 -5.13 10.33
CA THR A 115 4.81 -5.78 9.47
C THR A 115 4.40 -4.86 8.32
N ILE A 116 4.06 -5.48 7.17
CA ILE A 116 3.47 -4.83 6.01
C ILE A 116 2.25 -5.65 5.59
N GLN A 117 1.10 -5.00 5.43
CA GLN A 117 -0.12 -5.61 4.93
C GLN A 117 -0.64 -4.84 3.71
N MET A 118 -1.15 -5.57 2.73
CA MET A 118 -1.83 -5.03 1.56
C MET A 118 -3.05 -5.88 1.24
N VAL A 119 -4.17 -5.21 0.95
CA VAL A 119 -5.43 -5.81 0.53
C VAL A 119 -5.70 -5.33 -0.89
N LEU A 120 -5.76 -6.29 -1.82
CA LEU A 120 -6.00 -6.09 -3.25
C LEU A 120 -7.19 -6.95 -3.69
N LEU A 121 -7.81 -6.58 -4.79
CA LEU A 121 -8.86 -7.37 -5.41
C LEU A 121 -8.23 -8.45 -6.29
N GLY A 122 -8.37 -9.72 -5.93
CA GLY A 122 -7.81 -10.80 -6.72
C GLY A 122 -8.30 -12.16 -6.24
N SER A 123 -8.16 -13.15 -7.12
CA SER A 123 -8.59 -14.53 -6.90
C SER A 123 -7.42 -15.51 -6.87
N GLU A 124 -6.18 -15.01 -6.99
CA GLU A 124 -5.00 -15.84 -7.18
C GLU A 124 -3.88 -15.44 -6.22
N ILE A 125 -3.14 -16.44 -5.75
CA ILE A 125 -1.94 -16.25 -4.95
C ILE A 125 -0.78 -15.95 -5.92
N PRO A 126 0.02 -14.88 -5.70
CA PRO A 126 1.15 -14.59 -6.56
C PRO A 126 2.13 -15.76 -6.70
N GLU A 127 2.69 -15.95 -7.90
CA GLU A 127 3.52 -17.12 -8.22
C GLU A 127 4.81 -17.25 -7.41
N TRP A 128 5.30 -16.15 -6.83
CA TRP A 128 6.52 -16.14 -6.01
C TRP A 128 6.32 -16.68 -4.58
N PHE A 129 5.10 -17.02 -4.18
CA PHE A 129 4.87 -17.83 -2.97
C PHE A 129 5.17 -19.30 -3.25
N GLY A 130 6.13 -19.87 -2.52
CA GLY A 130 6.57 -21.25 -2.70
C GLY A 130 5.52 -22.29 -2.25
N ASP A 131 4.91 -22.06 -1.09
CA ASP A 131 3.85 -22.94 -0.56
C ASP A 131 2.47 -22.36 -0.84
N LYS A 132 1.62 -23.13 -1.51
CA LYS A 132 0.23 -22.77 -1.84
C LYS A 132 -0.70 -23.91 -1.42
N GLY A 133 -1.91 -23.58 -0.97
CA GLY A 133 -2.92 -24.58 -0.62
C GLY A 133 -4.33 -24.00 -0.64
N ILE A 134 -5.32 -24.89 -0.75
CA ILE A 134 -6.75 -24.56 -0.74
C ILE A 134 -7.34 -25.07 0.58
N GLY A 135 -8.17 -24.25 1.22
CA GLY A 135 -8.86 -24.58 2.47
C GLY A 135 -8.67 -23.52 3.54
N SER A 136 -9.00 -23.87 4.78
CA SER A 136 -8.95 -22.95 5.94
C SER A 136 -7.59 -22.93 6.65
N SER A 137 -6.62 -23.76 6.22
CA SER A 137 -5.32 -23.87 6.87
C SER A 137 -4.24 -24.37 5.89
N LEU A 138 -3.02 -23.87 6.06
CA LEU A 138 -1.82 -24.33 5.35
C LEU A 138 -0.73 -24.60 6.39
N THR A 139 -0.08 -25.76 6.31
CA THR A 139 1.06 -26.09 7.17
C THR A 139 2.34 -25.96 6.37
N ILE A 140 3.27 -25.13 6.86
CA ILE A 140 4.58 -24.92 6.25
C ILE A 140 5.66 -25.47 7.17
N GLN A 141 6.69 -26.09 6.59
CA GLN A 141 7.87 -26.55 7.34
C GLN A 141 8.90 -25.42 7.37
N LEU A 142 9.25 -24.96 8.57
CA LEU A 142 10.30 -23.96 8.74
C LEU A 142 11.68 -24.63 8.61
N PRO A 143 12.66 -23.96 7.98
CA PRO A 143 14.00 -24.51 7.87
C PRO A 143 14.69 -24.53 9.25
N SER A 144 15.55 -25.52 9.50
CA SER A 144 16.16 -25.79 10.82
C SER A 144 16.96 -24.62 11.40
N ASN A 145 17.41 -23.71 10.55
CA ASN A 145 18.15 -22.49 10.87
C ASN A 145 17.22 -21.28 11.10
N CYS A 146 16.21 -21.42 11.96
CA CYS A 146 15.23 -20.37 12.27
C CYS A 146 15.84 -19.03 12.72
N HIS A 147 17.05 -19.03 13.29
CA HIS A 147 17.74 -17.81 13.73
C HIS A 147 18.16 -16.89 12.57
N LEU A 148 18.20 -17.39 11.33
CA LEU A 148 18.47 -16.60 10.13
C LEU A 148 17.19 -16.06 9.46
N LEU A 149 16.02 -16.44 9.97
CA LEU A 149 14.74 -16.02 9.42
C LEU A 149 14.50 -14.54 9.72
N LYS A 150 14.44 -13.72 8.67
CA LYS A 150 14.15 -12.28 8.80
C LYS A 150 12.66 -11.97 8.92
N GLY A 151 11.80 -12.89 8.51
CA GLY A 151 10.35 -12.72 8.56
C GLY A 151 9.61 -13.79 7.77
N ILE A 152 8.28 -13.74 7.84
CA ILE A 152 7.37 -14.63 7.12
C ILE A 152 6.43 -13.76 6.28
N ALA A 153 6.29 -14.09 5.01
CA ALA A 153 5.28 -13.53 4.13
C ALA A 153 4.21 -14.59 3.87
N PHE A 154 2.94 -14.19 3.90
CA PHE A 154 1.82 -15.04 3.53
C PHE A 154 0.80 -14.23 2.72
N CYS A 155 0.03 -14.93 1.88
CA CYS A 155 -1.07 -14.36 1.10
C CYS A 155 -2.32 -15.19 1.36
N LEU A 156 -3.43 -14.51 1.62
CA LEU A 156 -4.74 -15.13 1.80
C LEU A 156 -5.66 -14.63 0.69
N VAL A 157 -6.33 -15.56 0.03
CA VAL A 157 -7.34 -15.28 -0.99
C VAL A 157 -8.69 -15.74 -0.44
N PHE A 158 -9.65 -14.82 -0.38
CA PHE A 158 -11.01 -15.10 0.04
C PHE A 158 -11.92 -15.00 -1.18
N LEU A 159 -12.64 -16.07 -1.50
CA LEU A 159 -13.75 -16.04 -2.45
C LEU A 159 -14.99 -15.58 -1.67
N LEU A 160 -15.46 -14.37 -1.97
CA LEU A 160 -16.67 -13.78 -1.39
C LEU A 160 -17.87 -13.97 -2.31
#